data_AF-A0A2W1K0S6-F1
#
_entry.id   AF-A0A2W1K0S6-F1
#
_cell.length_a   1.000
_cell.length_b   1.000
_cell.length_c   1.000
_cell.angle_alpha   90.00
_cell.angle_beta   90.00
_cell.angle_gamma   90.00
#
_symmetry.space_group_name_H-M   'P 1'
#
loop_
_entity.id
_entity.type
_entity.pdbx_description
1 polymer ?
#
loop_
_entity_poly.entity_id
_entity_poly.type
_entity_poly.pdbx_seq_one_letter_code
_entity_poly.pdbx_strand_id
1 'polypeptide(L)'
;MMTNDNTSSNFLEMACFVNGLVSTIPTPECYPVLGAHGHQPFIEISHGQLEDRAIFCTIYAEVDGCFRLGSIPAFPNKRETTIELPQFAYIIGLTRLLESKLRCSCKVLHPLNDHGDFFVDWQEAVISIIDGTT
;
A
#
# COMPACT_ATOMS: atom_id res chain seq x y z
N MET A 1 3.35 -7.97 31.99
CA MET A 1 3.78 -7.78 30.59
C MET A 1 2.57 -8.10 29.72
N MET A 2 1.74 -7.09 29.44
CA MET A 2 0.49 -7.22 28.67
C MET A 2 0.70 -6.49 27.34
N THR A 3 1.03 -7.22 26.27
CA THR A 3 1.25 -6.66 24.92
C THR A 3 0.48 -7.42 23.84
N ASN A 4 -0.40 -8.37 24.21
CA ASN A 4 -0.99 -9.31 23.24
C ASN A 4 -2.38 -8.92 22.72
N ASP A 5 -3.05 -7.92 23.31
CA ASP A 5 -4.44 -7.59 22.94
C ASP A 5 -4.51 -6.63 21.74
N ASN A 6 -3.58 -5.68 21.62
CA ASN A 6 -3.65 -4.64 20.58
C ASN A 6 -3.23 -5.13 19.18
N THR A 7 -2.21 -5.99 19.07
CA THR A 7 -1.73 -6.49 17.78
C THR A 7 -2.77 -7.36 17.08
N SER A 8 -3.45 -8.21 17.84
CA SER A 8 -4.51 -9.09 17.35
C SER A 8 -5.72 -8.28 16.87
N SER A 9 -6.05 -7.20 17.59
CA SER A 9 -7.11 -6.25 17.18
C SER A 9 -6.76 -5.54 15.87
N ASN A 10 -5.55 -4.97 15.76
CA ASN A 10 -5.10 -4.27 14.55
C ASN A 10 -5.10 -5.17 13.31
N PHE A 11 -4.66 -6.43 13.44
CA PHE A 11 -4.68 -7.36 12.32
C PHE A 11 -6.11 -7.69 11.86
N LEU A 12 -7.03 -7.91 12.80
CA LEU A 12 -8.43 -8.17 12.49
C LEU A 12 -9.07 -6.97 11.78
N GLU A 13 -8.81 -5.77 12.26
CA GLU A 13 -9.29 -4.53 11.65
C GLU A 13 -8.74 -4.33 10.23
N MET A 14 -7.44 -4.58 10.02
CA MET A 14 -6.84 -4.58 8.68
C MET A 14 -7.47 -5.63 7.76
N ALA A 15 -7.74 -6.84 8.25
CA ALA A 15 -8.38 -7.88 7.46
C ALA A 15 -9.81 -7.49 7.07
N CYS A 16 -10.58 -6.92 8.00
CA CYS A 16 -11.90 -6.36 7.74
C CYS A 16 -11.86 -5.24 6.70
N PHE A 17 -10.90 -4.33 6.82
CA PHE A 17 -10.65 -3.26 5.87
C PHE A 17 -10.42 -3.80 4.46
N VAL A 18 -9.46 -4.73 4.31
CA VAL A 18 -9.11 -5.30 3.01
C VAL A 18 -10.30 -6.03 2.40
N ASN A 19 -11.07 -6.79 3.19
CA ASN A 19 -12.27 -7.47 2.70
C ASN A 19 -13.32 -6.46 2.19
N GLY A 20 -13.54 -5.37 2.93
CA GLY A 20 -14.46 -4.31 2.55
C GLY A 20 -13.99 -3.54 1.32
N LEU A 21 -12.68 -3.31 1.18
CA LEU A 21 -12.12 -2.67 0.00
C LEU A 21 -12.26 -3.57 -1.23
N VAL A 22 -11.82 -4.82 -1.13
CA VAL A 22 -11.81 -5.75 -2.28
C VAL A 22 -13.20 -6.03 -2.81
N SER A 23 -14.24 -6.00 -1.96
CA SER A 23 -15.63 -6.14 -2.41
C SER A 23 -16.15 -4.97 -3.25
N THR A 24 -15.45 -3.83 -3.26
CA THR A 24 -15.79 -2.65 -4.08
C THR A 24 -15.05 -2.58 -5.40
N ILE A 25 -14.05 -3.44 -5.61
CA ILE A 25 -13.21 -3.40 -6.81
C ILE A 25 -14.01 -3.97 -8.00
N PRO A 26 -14.11 -3.23 -9.12
CA PRO A 26 -14.97 -3.60 -10.24
C PRO A 26 -14.42 -4.74 -11.10
N THR A 27 -13.12 -5.03 -11.04
CA THR A 27 -12.46 -6.01 -11.92
C THR A 27 -11.49 -6.92 -11.18
N PRO A 28 -11.42 -8.22 -11.52
CA PRO A 28 -10.55 -9.19 -10.85
C PRO A 28 -9.06 -9.07 -11.20
N GLU A 29 -8.67 -8.23 -12.16
CA GLU A 29 -7.27 -8.10 -12.63
C GLU A 29 -6.49 -6.98 -11.92
N CYS A 30 -7.00 -6.48 -10.79
CA CYS A 30 -6.30 -5.48 -10.02
C CYS A 30 -5.12 -6.07 -9.23
N TYR A 31 -4.07 -5.27 -9.04
CA TYR A 31 -2.93 -5.59 -8.20
C TYR A 31 -2.56 -4.44 -7.27
N PRO A 32 -2.04 -4.73 -6.07
CA PRO A 32 -1.53 -3.71 -5.19
C PRO A 32 -0.17 -3.20 -5.69
N VAL A 33 0.06 -1.90 -5.52
CA VAL A 33 1.33 -1.24 -5.77
C VAL A 33 1.78 -0.55 -4.49
N LEU A 34 2.84 -1.05 -3.86
CA LEU A 34 3.43 -0.45 -2.66
C LEU A 34 4.43 0.63 -3.08
N GLY A 35 4.32 1.83 -2.52
CA GLY A 35 5.26 2.92 -2.76
C GLY A 35 5.33 3.91 -1.60
N ALA A 36 6.00 5.04 -1.82
CA ALA A 36 6.08 6.13 -0.85
C ALA A 36 6.19 7.50 -1.54
N HIS A 37 5.61 8.53 -0.92
CA HIS A 37 5.82 9.95 -1.23
C HIS A 37 6.52 10.61 -0.05
N GLY A 38 7.82 10.89 -0.20
CA GLY A 38 8.66 11.28 0.93
C GLY A 38 8.66 10.22 2.01
N HIS A 39 8.29 10.59 3.25
CA HIS A 39 8.16 9.65 4.37
C HIS A 39 6.78 8.99 4.51
N GLN A 40 5.84 9.32 3.62
CA GLN A 40 4.48 8.79 3.67
C GLN A 40 4.36 7.57 2.75
N PRO A 41 4.25 6.35 3.29
CA PRO A 41 4.07 5.17 2.47
C PRO A 41 2.62 5.08 1.98
N PHE A 42 2.42 4.45 0.82
CA PHE A 42 1.09 4.25 0.23
C PHE A 42 0.96 2.87 -0.43
N ILE A 43 -0.28 2.43 -0.61
CA ILE A 43 -0.64 1.29 -1.45
C ILE A 43 -1.68 1.73 -2.48
N GLU A 44 -1.37 1.64 -3.76
CA GLU A 44 -2.37 1.80 -4.82
C GLU A 44 -2.97 0.44 -5.18
N ILE A 45 -4.26 0.41 -5.49
CA ILE A 45 -4.90 -0.69 -6.19
C ILE A 45 -5.01 -0.28 -7.65
N SER A 46 -4.30 -0.98 -8.52
CA SER A 46 -4.13 -0.59 -9.92
C SER A 46 -4.55 -1.72 -10.87
N HIS A 47 -4.79 -1.40 -12.13
CA HIS A 47 -4.97 -2.37 -13.22
C HIS A 47 -4.27 -1.89 -14.50
N GLY A 48 -3.97 -2.82 -15.42
CA GLY A 48 -3.17 -2.53 -16.63
C GLY A 48 -1.66 -2.77 -16.42
N GLN A 49 -0.82 -2.35 -17.37
CA GLN A 49 0.63 -2.47 -17.20
C GLN A 49 1.12 -1.43 -16.19
N LEU A 50 2.25 -1.68 -15.52
CA LEU A 50 2.70 -0.84 -14.40
C LEU A 50 2.97 0.61 -14.84
N GLU A 51 3.47 0.77 -16.05
CA GLU A 51 3.91 2.02 -16.67
C GLU A 51 2.73 2.94 -17.06
N ASP A 52 1.58 2.35 -17.44
CA ASP A 52 0.39 3.05 -17.90
C ASP A 52 -0.86 2.73 -17.05
N ARG A 53 -0.62 2.22 -15.82
CA ARG A 53 -1.68 1.69 -14.96
C ARG A 53 -2.75 2.72 -14.67
N ALA A 54 -3.98 2.23 -14.62
CA ALA A 54 -5.09 2.99 -14.07
C ALA A 54 -5.22 2.65 -12.57
N ILE A 55 -5.23 3.71 -11.76
CA ILE A 55 -5.35 3.60 -10.31
C ILE A 55 -6.83 3.64 -9.93
N PHE A 56 -7.30 2.55 -9.30
CA PHE A 56 -8.64 2.45 -8.74
C PHE A 56 -8.73 3.23 -7.43
N CYS A 57 -7.81 2.95 -6.51
CA CYS A 57 -7.69 3.71 -5.27
C CYS A 57 -6.26 3.73 -4.74
N THR A 58 -5.95 4.71 -3.90
CA THR A 58 -4.69 4.90 -3.19
C THR A 58 -4.97 4.94 -1.70
N ILE A 59 -4.21 4.19 -0.93
CA ILE A 59 -4.28 4.11 0.52
C ILE A 59 -2.99 4.72 1.06
N TYR A 60 -3.05 5.96 1.55
CA TYR A 60 -1.94 6.57 2.26
C TYR A 60 -1.89 6.08 3.70
N ALA A 61 -0.70 5.89 4.23
CA ALA A 61 -0.51 5.50 5.63
C ALA A 61 0.26 6.57 6.40
N GLU A 62 -0.32 7.01 7.51
CA GLU A 62 0.35 7.85 8.50
C GLU A 62 0.86 6.97 9.64
N VAL A 63 2.16 7.05 9.93
CA VAL A 63 2.81 6.19 10.92
C VAL A 63 3.04 6.97 12.20
N ASP A 64 2.04 7.02 13.08
CA ASP A 64 2.14 7.62 14.42
C ASP A 64 0.98 7.24 15.35
N GLY A 65 0.62 5.95 15.49
CA GLY A 65 -0.54 5.64 16.34
C GLY A 65 -1.02 4.19 16.44
N CYS A 66 -2.34 4.01 16.38
CA CYS A 66 -2.98 2.70 16.28
C CYS A 66 -3.57 2.56 14.87
N PHE A 67 -3.97 1.35 14.46
CA PHE A 67 -4.72 1.24 13.22
C PHE A 67 -6.03 2.04 13.34
N ARG A 68 -6.24 3.03 12.48
CA ARG A 68 -7.50 3.78 12.43
C ARG A 68 -8.00 3.88 11.02
N LEU A 69 -9.20 3.35 10.83
CA LEU A 69 -9.94 3.33 9.56
C LEU A 69 -10.45 4.72 9.12
N GLY A 70 -9.96 5.79 9.74
CA GLY A 70 -10.55 7.12 9.72
C GLY A 70 -10.75 7.61 8.30
N SER A 71 -12.01 7.76 7.89
CA SER A 71 -12.46 8.27 6.59
C SER A 71 -12.35 7.30 5.40
N ILE A 72 -13.07 6.17 5.46
CA ILE A 72 -13.59 5.54 4.24
C ILE A 72 -14.87 6.31 3.85
N PRO A 73 -14.82 7.32 2.97
CA PRO A 73 -16.04 7.79 2.34
C PRO A 73 -16.61 6.57 1.62
N ALA A 74 -17.93 6.32 1.77
CA ALA A 74 -18.63 5.37 0.94
C ALA A 74 -18.08 5.47 -0.49
N PHE A 75 -17.68 4.37 -1.10
CA PHE A 75 -17.04 4.36 -2.41
C PHE A 75 -18.11 4.61 -3.49
N PRO A 76 -18.25 5.84 -4.01
CA PRO A 76 -18.57 5.92 -5.42
C PRO A 76 -17.67 6.85 -6.23
N ASN A 77 -16.75 7.63 -5.65
CA ASN A 77 -15.92 8.59 -6.43
C ASN A 77 -14.58 9.07 -5.80
N LYS A 78 -14.20 8.66 -4.58
CA LYS A 78 -12.91 9.08 -3.99
C LYS A 78 -11.85 8.00 -4.21
N ARG A 79 -10.85 8.34 -5.03
CA ARG A 79 -9.69 7.49 -5.39
C ARG A 79 -8.65 7.40 -4.27
N GLU A 80 -8.84 8.06 -3.13
CA GLU A 80 -7.81 8.17 -2.10
C GLU A 80 -8.41 8.02 -0.70
N THR A 81 -7.71 7.30 0.18
CA THR A 81 -8.02 7.14 1.61
C THR A 81 -6.74 7.21 2.43
N THR A 82 -6.84 7.67 3.68
CA THR A 82 -5.71 7.69 4.61
C THR A 82 -6.03 6.81 5.80
N ILE A 83 -5.08 6.00 6.23
CA ILE A 83 -5.15 5.17 7.43
C ILE A 83 -4.01 5.52 8.37
N GLU A 84 -4.26 5.47 9.67
CA GLU A 84 -3.18 5.51 10.66
C GLU A 84 -2.65 4.07 10.84
N LEU A 85 -1.34 3.90 10.92
CA LEU A 85 -0.68 2.63 11.20
C LEU A 85 0.19 2.75 12.47
N PRO A 86 0.31 1.67 13.27
CA PRO A 86 1.17 1.70 14.45
C PRO A 86 2.66 1.79 14.17
N GLN A 87 3.10 1.16 13.10
CA GLN A 87 4.50 1.16 12.65
C GLN A 87 4.52 0.75 11.18
N PHE A 88 5.61 1.09 10.49
CA PHE A 88 5.79 0.77 9.06
C PHE A 88 5.55 -0.70 8.71
N ALA A 89 5.91 -1.65 9.60
CA ALA A 89 5.71 -3.08 9.33
C ALA A 89 4.24 -3.46 9.04
N TYR A 90 3.26 -2.69 9.53
CA TYR A 90 1.85 -2.95 9.25
C TYR A 90 1.48 -2.68 7.79
N ILE A 91 2.22 -1.83 7.06
CA ILE A 91 1.97 -1.61 5.63
C ILE A 91 2.33 -2.85 4.80
N ILE A 92 3.38 -3.57 5.22
CA ILE A 92 3.75 -4.86 4.63
C ILE A 92 2.65 -5.88 4.91
N GLY A 93 2.14 -5.93 6.13
CA GLY A 93 1.01 -6.78 6.49
C GLY A 93 -0.24 -6.49 5.65
N LEU A 94 -0.57 -5.22 5.47
CA LEU A 94 -1.70 -4.77 4.65
C LEU A 94 -1.53 -5.18 3.18
N THR A 95 -0.33 -4.99 2.64
CA THR A 95 0.04 -5.41 1.29
C THR A 95 -0.14 -6.92 1.10
N ARG A 96 0.33 -7.73 2.05
CA ARG A 96 0.18 -9.21 2.01
C ARG A 96 -1.28 -9.66 2.07
N LEU A 97 -2.10 -8.97 2.85
CA LEU A 97 -3.54 -9.23 2.89
C LEU A 97 -4.20 -8.91 1.52
N LEU A 98 -3.80 -7.82 0.88
CA LEU A 98 -4.28 -7.44 -0.46
C LEU A 98 -3.86 -8.46 -1.52
N GLU A 99 -2.58 -8.86 -1.56
CA GLU A 99 -2.08 -9.90 -2.46
C GLU A 99 -2.89 -11.20 -2.34
N SER A 100 -3.14 -11.62 -1.09
CA SER A 100 -3.93 -12.82 -0.79
C SER A 100 -5.37 -12.72 -1.32
N LYS A 101 -6.00 -11.55 -1.18
CA LYS A 101 -7.40 -11.34 -1.55
C LYS A 101 -7.59 -11.13 -3.05
N LEU A 102 -6.65 -10.44 -3.69
CA LEU A 102 -6.63 -10.20 -5.13
C LEU A 102 -6.01 -11.35 -5.93
N ARG A 103 -5.36 -12.32 -5.25
CA ARG A 103 -4.66 -13.46 -5.86
C ARG A 103 -3.59 -13.03 -6.87
N CYS A 104 -2.88 -11.97 -6.55
CA CYS A 104 -1.82 -11.38 -7.37
C CYS A 104 -0.61 -11.01 -6.52
N SER A 105 0.54 -10.79 -7.16
CA SER A 105 1.71 -10.22 -6.50
C SER A 105 1.66 -8.70 -6.49
N CYS A 106 2.11 -8.11 -5.38
CA CYS A 106 2.31 -6.69 -5.26
C CYS A 106 3.44 -6.23 -6.19
N LYS A 107 3.25 -5.07 -6.82
CA LYS A 107 4.32 -4.34 -7.49
C LYS A 107 4.89 -3.33 -6.50
N VAL A 108 6.20 -3.14 -6.52
CA VAL A 108 6.83 -2.18 -5.62
C VAL A 108 7.35 -1.03 -6.47
N LEU A 109 6.79 0.16 -6.26
CA LEU A 109 7.34 1.40 -6.75
C LEU A 109 8.21 1.97 -5.64
N HIS A 110 9.44 1.46 -5.56
CA HIS A 110 10.32 1.84 -4.48
C HIS A 110 11.26 2.99 -4.85
N PRO A 111 11.38 4.02 -4.00
CA PRO A 111 12.58 4.85 -3.91
C PRO A 111 13.63 4.25 -2.96
N LEU A 112 13.69 2.93 -2.75
CA LEU A 112 14.69 2.28 -1.89
C LEU A 112 15.69 1.57 -2.78
N ASN A 113 16.96 1.65 -2.39
CA ASN A 113 17.99 0.78 -2.94
C ASN A 113 17.82 -0.66 -2.41
N ASP A 114 18.67 -1.55 -2.88
CA ASP A 114 18.81 -2.95 -2.45
C ASP A 114 19.16 -3.14 -0.96
N HIS A 115 19.51 -2.06 -0.25
CA HIS A 115 19.77 -2.03 1.18
C HIS A 115 18.54 -1.63 2.03
N GLY A 116 17.44 -1.20 1.40
CA GLY A 116 16.27 -0.71 2.11
C GLY A 116 16.43 0.72 2.65
N ASP A 117 17.36 1.50 2.08
CA ASP A 117 17.53 2.92 2.37
C ASP A 117 16.78 3.79 1.36
N PHE A 118 16.20 4.90 1.81
CA PHE A 118 15.53 5.87 0.93
C PHE A 118 16.57 6.61 0.08
N PHE A 119 16.34 6.73 -1.24
CA PHE A 119 17.11 7.65 -2.08
C PHE A 119 16.94 9.08 -1.56
N VAL A 120 18.08 9.77 -1.42
CA VAL A 120 18.18 11.05 -0.72
C VAL A 120 17.51 12.18 -1.50
N ASP A 121 17.39 12.08 -2.84
CA ASP A 121 16.65 13.03 -3.68
C ASP A 121 16.12 12.36 -4.98
N TRP A 122 14.89 12.72 -5.37
CA TRP A 122 14.12 12.13 -6.49
C TRP A 122 14.75 12.24 -7.89
N GLN A 123 15.80 13.06 -8.08
CA GLN A 123 16.42 13.24 -9.39
C GLN A 123 17.25 12.04 -9.86
N GLU A 124 17.72 11.17 -8.96
CA GLU A 124 18.50 9.98 -9.32
C GLU A 124 17.64 8.75 -9.65
N ALA A 125 16.39 8.69 -9.17
CA ALA A 125 15.48 7.58 -9.44
C ALA A 125 15.01 7.52 -10.92
N VAL A 126 15.21 8.60 -11.70
CA VAL A 126 14.82 8.69 -13.12
C VAL A 126 15.94 8.23 -14.07
N ILE A 127 17.15 7.93 -13.58
CA ILE A 127 18.30 7.58 -14.46
C ILE A 127 18.62 6.07 -14.47
N SER A 128 18.15 5.25 -13.52
CA SER A 128 18.61 3.86 -13.38
C SER A 128 17.75 2.76 -14.02
N ILE A 129 16.68 3.08 -14.77
CA ILE A 129 15.88 2.09 -15.54
C ILE A 129 16.03 2.31 -17.07
N ILE A 130 17.14 2.92 -17.52
CA ILE A 130 17.51 2.99 -18.94
C ILE A 130 18.92 2.42 -19.22
N ASP A 131 19.65 1.90 -18.23
CA ASP A 131 20.99 1.31 -18.45
C ASP A 131 21.17 -0.09 -17.82
N GLY A 132 20.68 -1.12 -18.52
CA GLY A 132 21.17 -2.50 -18.36
C GLY A 132 20.07 -3.54 -18.50
N THR A 133 19.76 -4.10 -19.68
CA THR A 133 20.63 -5.04 -20.42
C THR A 133 21.94 -5.39 -19.75
N THR A 134 21.91 -6.38 -18.86
CA THR A 134 22.67 -7.66 -18.98
C THR A 134 22.12 -8.67 -17.98
#